data_AF-A0A3D2J870-F1
#
_entry.id   AF-A0A3D2J870-F1
#
_cell.length_a   1.000
_cell.length_b   1.000
_cell.length_c   1.000
_cell.angle_alpha   90.00
_cell.angle_beta   90.00
_cell.angle_gamma   90.00
#
_symmetry.space_group_name_H-M   'P 1'
#
loop_
_entity.id
_entity.type
_entity.pdbx_description
1 polymer ?
#
loop_
_entity_poly.entity_id
_entity_poly.type
_entity_poly.pdbx_seq_one_letter_code
_entity_poly.pdbx_strand_id
1 'polypeptide(L)'
;MSFGAFITNGFFIADFWGALIALPLALGVIYWVSNVRNKAAVVGGAFIGVLVGFIGILLWLGPVFHANPLPNTDPVAVFFGTLFACAILGLIFGLSTDLIIARRNERDYRRQLMHE
;
A
#
# COMPACT_ATOMS: atom_id res chain seq x y z
N MET A 1 11.34 -4.18 -24.93
CA MET A 1 10.83 -2.79 -24.98
C MET A 1 11.89 -1.86 -24.40
N SER A 2 12.15 -0.71 -25.03
CA SER A 2 13.08 0.30 -24.51
C SER A 2 12.52 0.91 -23.21
N PHE A 3 13.36 1.12 -22.20
CA PHE A 3 12.98 1.73 -20.92
C PHE A 3 12.28 3.09 -21.10
N GLY A 4 12.63 3.86 -22.14
CA GLY A 4 11.97 5.12 -22.46
C GLY A 4 10.49 5.00 -22.82
N ALA A 5 10.07 3.89 -23.46
CA ALA A 5 8.68 3.67 -23.83
C ALA A 5 7.79 3.28 -22.64
N PHE A 6 8.39 2.78 -21.55
CA PHE A 6 7.69 2.44 -20.32
C PHE A 6 7.23 3.69 -19.56
N ILE A 7 8.10 4.72 -19.49
CA ILE A 7 7.85 5.95 -18.72
C ILE A 7 6.78 6.83 -19.39
N THR A 8 6.64 6.74 -20.72
CA THR A 8 5.59 7.46 -21.48
C THR A 8 4.30 6.66 -21.65
N ASN A 9 4.21 5.45 -21.07
CA ASN A 9 3.01 4.63 -21.17
C ASN A 9 1.91 5.22 -20.26
N GLY A 10 0.73 5.52 -20.83
CA GLY A 10 -0.40 6.08 -20.10
C GLY A 10 -0.84 5.23 -18.90
N PHE A 11 -0.65 3.90 -18.94
CA PHE A 11 -0.94 3.01 -17.82
C PHE A 11 0.05 3.17 -16.67
N PHE A 12 1.34 3.30 -16.96
CA PHE A 12 2.35 3.53 -15.93
C PHE A 12 2.14 4.87 -15.23
N ILE A 13 1.84 5.91 -16.01
CA ILE A 13 1.53 7.25 -15.49
C ILE A 13 0.29 7.20 -14.60
N ALA A 14 -0.79 6.58 -15.08
CA ALA A 14 -2.02 6.43 -14.30
C ALA A 14 -1.79 5.71 -12.98
N ASP A 15 -1.07 4.59 -13.01
CA ASP A 15 -0.73 3.79 -11.83
C ASP A 15 0.15 4.58 -10.84
N PHE A 16 1.19 5.25 -11.34
CA PHE A 16 2.10 6.05 -10.52
C PHE A 16 1.36 7.19 -9.79
N TRP A 17 0.51 7.95 -10.50
CA TRP A 17 -0.25 9.02 -9.88
C TRP A 17 -1.33 8.50 -8.92
N GLY A 18 -1.95 7.36 -9.24
CA GLY A 18 -2.91 6.70 -8.35
C GLY A 18 -2.25 6.30 -7.02
N ALA A 19 -1.08 5.67 -7.09
CA ALA A 19 -0.30 5.30 -5.91
C ALA A 19 0.21 6.53 -5.12
N LEU A 20 0.66 7.58 -5.82
CA LEU A 20 1.15 8.80 -5.20
C LEU A 20 0.07 9.51 -4.37
N ILE A 21 -1.18 9.51 -4.84
CA ILE A 21 -2.32 10.08 -4.11
C ILE A 21 -2.82 9.13 -3.02
N ALA A 22 -2.82 7.82 -3.26
CA ALA A 22 -3.21 6.82 -2.27
C ALA A 22 -2.29 6.82 -1.04
N LEU A 23 -1.01 7.15 -1.22
CA LEU A 23 -0.01 7.15 -0.16
C LEU A 23 -0.33 8.13 1.00
N PRO A 24 -0.49 9.45 0.79
CA PRO A 24 -0.86 10.35 1.88
C PRO A 24 -2.25 10.03 2.45
N LEU A 25 -3.15 9.47 1.64
CA LEU A 25 -4.50 9.11 2.08
C LEU A 25 -4.47 7.92 3.04
N ALA A 26 -3.78 6.84 2.67
CA ALA A 26 -3.61 5.66 3.51
C ALA A 26 -2.81 5.96 4.79
N LEU A 27 -1.69 6.68 4.65
CA LEU A 27 -0.85 7.07 5.79
C LEU A 27 -1.59 8.03 6.73
N GLY A 28 -2.32 8.99 6.17
CA GLY A 28 -3.15 9.91 6.94
C GLY A 28 -4.21 9.15 7.73
N VAL A 29 -5.04 8.36 7.06
CA VAL A 29 -6.12 7.61 7.73
C VAL A 29 -5.58 6.69 8.81
N ILE A 30 -4.52 5.91 8.54
CA ILE A 30 -3.99 5.00 9.56
C ILE A 30 -3.37 5.74 10.75
N TYR A 31 -2.73 6.89 10.53
CA TYR A 31 -2.16 7.70 11.61
C TYR A 31 -3.24 8.22 12.57
N TRP A 32 -4.41 8.55 12.05
CA TRP A 32 -5.57 9.01 12.81
C TRP A 32 -6.31 7.86 13.51
N VAL A 33 -6.51 6.74 12.83
CA VAL A 33 -7.23 5.57 13.37
C VAL A 33 -6.41 4.84 14.43
N SER A 34 -5.09 4.81 14.28
CA SER A 34 -4.23 4.05 15.15
C SER A 34 -3.97 4.75 16.48
N ASN A 35 -4.30 4.05 17.57
CA ASN A 35 -4.13 4.53 18.95
C ASN A 35 -2.83 4.02 19.60
N VAL A 36 -1.95 3.32 18.86
CA VAL A 36 -0.69 2.84 19.45
C VAL A 36 0.33 3.95 19.65
N ARG A 37 1.10 3.79 20.74
CA ARG A 37 2.20 4.67 21.12
C ARG A 37 3.31 4.74 20.06
N ASN A 38 3.54 3.66 19.30
CA ASN A 38 4.52 3.61 18.22
C ASN A 38 3.85 3.71 16.84
N LYS A 39 3.41 4.92 16.50
CA LYS A 39 2.78 5.22 15.20
C LYS A 39 3.70 4.98 14.00
N ALA A 40 5.02 5.07 14.18
CA ALA A 40 5.99 4.90 13.10
C ALA A 40 5.94 3.50 12.48
N ALA A 41 5.76 2.45 13.31
CA ALA A 41 5.65 1.09 12.80
C ALA A 41 4.36 0.85 12.01
N VAL A 42 3.24 1.45 12.44
CA VAL A 42 1.95 1.38 11.73
C VAL A 42 1.99 2.11 10.40
N VAL A 43 2.58 3.32 10.39
CA VAL A 43 2.84 4.10 9.17
C VAL A 43 3.77 3.32 8.22
N GLY A 44 4.80 2.66 8.74
CA GLY A 44 5.68 1.80 7.96
C GLY A 44 4.95 0.61 7.35
N GLY A 45 4.06 -0.05 8.11
CA GLY A 45 3.20 -1.11 7.58
C GLY A 45 2.31 -0.61 6.44
N ALA A 46 1.65 0.53 6.63
CA ALA A 46 0.81 1.10 5.59
C ALA A 46 1.59 1.52 4.33
N PHE A 47 2.80 2.05 4.49
CA PHE A 47 3.69 2.36 3.37
C PHE A 47 4.04 1.10 2.55
N ILE A 48 4.38 0.00 3.23
CA ILE A 48 4.65 -1.29 2.58
C ILE A 48 3.40 -1.78 1.84
N GLY A 49 2.21 -1.68 2.44
CA GLY A 49 0.95 -2.08 1.81
C GLY A 49 0.65 -1.28 0.52
N VAL A 50 0.90 0.03 0.52
CA VAL A 50 0.77 0.87 -0.68
C VAL A 50 1.77 0.45 -1.77
N LEU A 51 3.03 0.19 -1.41
CA LEU A 51 4.03 -0.28 -2.36
C LEU A 51 3.67 -1.65 -2.97
N VAL A 52 3.16 -2.57 -2.16
CA VAL A 52 2.69 -3.87 -2.64
C VAL A 52 1.52 -3.71 -3.61
N GLY A 53 0.58 -2.81 -3.32
CA GLY A 53 -0.53 -2.51 -4.24
C GLY A 53 -0.07 -1.94 -5.57
N PHE A 54 0.85 -0.98 -5.54
CA PHE A 54 1.43 -0.37 -6.73
C PHE A 54 2.16 -1.40 -7.59
N ILE A 55 3.04 -2.20 -6.98
CA ILE A 55 3.76 -3.27 -7.69
C ILE A 55 2.77 -4.31 -8.23
N GLY A 56 1.75 -4.69 -7.45
CA GLY A 56 0.74 -5.66 -7.88
C GLY A 56 0.03 -5.24 -9.17
N ILE A 57 -0.31 -3.95 -9.30
CA ILE A 57 -0.97 -3.44 -10.50
C ILE A 57 -0.01 -3.29 -11.67
N LEU A 58 1.23 -2.86 -11.44
CA LEU A 58 2.27 -2.89 -12.47
C LEU A 58 2.53 -4.28 -13.04
N LEU A 59 2.51 -5.32 -12.19
CA LEU A 59 2.70 -6.71 -12.64
C LEU A 59 1.45 -7.25 -13.34
N TRP A 60 0.25 -6.80 -12.97
CA TRP A 60 -1.01 -7.27 -13.54
C TRP A 60 -1.35 -6.60 -14.87
N LEU A 61 -1.43 -5.27 -14.87
CA LEU A 61 -1.90 -4.45 -16.00
C LEU A 61 -0.76 -3.83 -16.79
N GLY A 62 0.43 -3.72 -16.18
CA GLY A 62 1.55 -3.06 -16.80
C GLY A 62 2.18 -3.87 -17.95
N PRO A 63 2.88 -3.19 -18.86
CA PRO A 63 3.62 -3.80 -19.98
C PRO A 63 4.86 -4.61 -19.52
N VAL A 64 5.02 -4.84 -18.22
CA VAL A 64 6.15 -5.60 -17.65
C VAL A 64 6.09 -7.06 -18.10
N PHE A 65 4.89 -7.66 -18.15
CA PHE A 65 4.70 -9.04 -18.60
C PHE A 65 3.83 -9.17 -19.85
N HIS A 66 2.95 -8.22 -20.13
CA HIS A 66 2.07 -8.28 -21.30
C HIS A 66 2.59 -7.38 -22.43
N ALA A 67 2.90 -7.99 -23.58
CA ALA A 67 3.33 -7.27 -24.78
C ALA A 67 2.22 -6.36 -25.36
N ASN A 68 0.96 -6.67 -25.06
CA ASN A 68 -0.21 -5.84 -25.37
C ASN A 68 -0.99 -5.60 -24.07
N PRO A 69 -1.38 -4.34 -23.76
CA PRO A 69 -2.32 -4.08 -22.68
C PRO A 69 -3.63 -4.83 -22.95
N LEU A 70 -4.34 -5.22 -21.90
CA LEU A 70 -5.63 -5.89 -22.06
C LEU A 70 -6.53 -5.04 -22.97
N PRO A 71 -7.18 -5.65 -23.99
CA PRO A 71 -8.04 -4.92 -24.90
C PRO A 71 -9.15 -4.23 -24.10
N ASN A 72 -9.45 -2.97 -24.45
CA ASN A 72 -10.46 -2.14 -23.79
C ASN A 72 -10.13 -1.66 -22.36
N THR A 73 -8.85 -1.63 -21.98
CA THR A 73 -8.45 -1.05 -20.68
C THR A 73 -8.21 0.44 -20.79
N ASP A 74 -8.97 1.25 -20.05
CA ASP A 74 -8.79 2.70 -20.01
C ASP A 74 -7.75 3.10 -18.94
N PRO A 75 -6.79 3.99 -19.25
CA PRO A 75 -5.83 4.50 -18.27
C PRO A 75 -6.50 5.14 -17.05
N VAL A 76 -7.66 5.77 -17.23
CA VAL A 76 -8.43 6.38 -16.13
C VAL A 76 -8.95 5.32 -15.16
N ALA A 77 -9.41 4.18 -15.67
CA ALA A 77 -9.85 3.07 -14.83
C ALA A 77 -8.68 2.49 -14.02
N VAL A 78 -7.49 2.41 -14.63
CA VAL A 78 -6.26 1.99 -13.92
C VAL A 78 -5.91 2.97 -12.81
N PHE A 79 -5.97 4.28 -13.06
CA PHE A 79 -5.70 5.30 -12.05
C PHE A 79 -6.58 5.12 -10.79
N PHE A 80 -7.90 5.02 -10.97
CA PHE A 80 -8.82 4.85 -9.84
C PHE A 80 -8.67 3.47 -9.19
N GLY A 81 -8.48 2.42 -10.00
CA GLY A 81 -8.22 1.07 -9.51
C GLY A 81 -6.98 1.02 -8.60
N THR A 82 -5.89 1.64 -9.03
CA THR A 82 -4.67 1.76 -8.23
C THR A 82 -4.90 2.56 -6.96
N LEU A 83 -5.55 3.72 -7.09
CA LEU A 83 -5.79 4.58 -5.94
C LEU A 83 -6.54 3.83 -4.83
N PHE A 84 -7.62 3.12 -5.18
CA PHE A 84 -8.40 2.35 -4.21
C PHE A 84 -7.65 1.11 -3.71
N ALA A 85 -7.02 0.33 -4.60
CA ALA A 85 -6.30 -0.87 -4.22
C ALA A 85 -5.13 -0.58 -3.29
N CYS A 86 -4.31 0.43 -3.60
CA CYS A 86 -3.20 0.86 -2.78
C CYS A 86 -3.68 1.39 -1.42
N ALA A 87 -4.78 2.15 -1.39
CA ALA A 87 -5.34 2.66 -0.15
C ALA A 87 -5.83 1.53 0.76
N ILE A 88 -6.56 0.55 0.20
CA ILE A 88 -7.07 -0.61 0.93
C ILE A 88 -5.91 -1.47 1.46
N LEU A 89 -4.94 -1.81 0.61
CA LEU A 89 -3.78 -2.61 1.03
C LEU A 89 -2.92 -1.89 2.06
N GLY A 90 -2.72 -0.58 1.90
CA GLY A 90 -2.07 0.27 2.90
C GLY A 90 -2.79 0.20 4.25
N LEU A 91 -4.12 0.33 4.27
CA LEU A 91 -4.90 0.23 5.50
C LEU A 91 -4.82 -1.17 6.13
N ILE A 92 -4.93 -2.23 5.33
CA ILE A 92 -4.86 -3.62 5.83
C ILE A 92 -3.50 -3.88 6.49
N PHE A 93 -2.38 -3.52 5.84
CA PHE A 93 -1.06 -3.73 6.40
C PHE A 93 -0.79 -2.84 7.63
N GLY A 94 -1.25 -1.59 7.59
CA GLY A 94 -1.19 -0.68 8.72
C GLY A 94 -1.95 -1.22 9.94
N LEU A 95 -3.21 -1.61 9.77
CA LEU A 95 -4.04 -2.20 10.83
C LEU A 95 -3.47 -3.52 11.35
N SER A 96 -2.94 -4.36 10.45
CA SER A 96 -2.31 -5.62 10.84
C SER A 96 -1.11 -5.36 11.74
N THR A 97 -0.28 -4.36 11.39
CA THR A 97 0.88 -3.98 12.18
C THR A 97 0.48 -3.39 13.53
N ASP A 98 -0.58 -2.58 13.56
CA ASP A 98 -1.17 -2.05 14.80
C ASP A 98 -1.58 -3.19 15.75
N LEU A 99 -2.38 -4.14 15.26
CA LEU A 99 -2.83 -5.30 16.04
C LEU A 99 -1.67 -6.17 16.54
N ILE A 100 -0.63 -6.35 15.73
CA ILE A 100 0.56 -7.13 16.12
C ILE A 100 1.29 -6.44 17.28
N ILE A 101 1.45 -5.11 17.23
CA ILE A 101 2.14 -4.33 18.27
C ILE A 101 1.31 -4.30 19.55
N ALA A 102 0.00 -4.06 19.45
CA ALA A 102 -0.90 -4.08 20.59
C ALA A 102 -0.84 -5.43 21.33
N ARG A 103 -0.88 -6.54 20.58
CA ARG A 103 -0.75 -7.90 21.14
C ARG A 103 0.61 -8.17 21.75
N ARG A 104 1.70 -7.63 21.19
CA ARG A 104 3.05 -7.77 21.78
C ARG A 104 3.16 -7.05 23.11
N ASN A 105 2.69 -5.81 23.19
CA ASN A 105 2.73 -5.03 24.43
C ASN A 105 1.95 -5.69 25.56
N GLU A 106 0.77 -6.27 25.29
CA GLU A 106 -0.01 -6.99 26.32
C GLU A 106 0.72 -8.24 26.83
N ARG A 107 1.38 -8.99 25.93
CA ARG A 107 2.17 -10.17 26.31
C ARG A 107 3.38 -9.80 27.17
N ASP A 108 4.08 -8.72 26.83
CA ASP A 108 5.25 -8.28 27.59
C ASP A 108 4.85 -7.77 28.97
N TYR A 109 3.73 -7.05 29.10
CA TYR A 109 3.20 -6.64 30.40
C TYR A 109 2.83 -7.83 31.30
N ARG A 110 2.16 -8.85 30.73
CA ARG A 110 1.83 -10.09 31.47
C ARG A 110 3.07 -10.87 31.92
N ARG A 111 4.17 -10.82 31.16
CA ARG A 111 5.43 -11.48 31.54
C ARG A 111 6.12 -10.77 32.70
N GLN A 112 6.08 -9.43 32.73
CA GLN A 112 6.68 -8.66 33.83
C GLN A 112 5.99 -8.94 35.18
N LEU A 113 4.66 -9.02 35.19
CA LEU A 113 3.88 -9.34 36.40
C LEU A 113 4.12 -10.75 36.97
N MET A 114 4.64 -11.70 36.18
CA MET A 114 4.93 -13.08 36.62
C MET A 114 6.33 -13.22 37.25
N HIS A 115 7.17 -12.18 37.15
CA HIS A 115 8.53 -12.16 37.69
C HIS A 115 8.65 -11.27 38.95
N GLU A 116 7.55 -10.67 39.41
CA GLU A 116 7.38 -10.05 40.73
C GLU A 116 6.69 -11.04 41.69
#